data_AF-A0A7Y0DV60-F1
#
_entry.id   AF-A0A7Y0DV60-F1
#
_cell.length_a   1.000
_cell.length_b   1.000
_cell.length_c   1.000
_cell.angle_alpha   90.00
_cell.angle_beta   90.00
_cell.angle_gamma   90.00
#
_symmetry.space_group_name_H-M   'P 1'
#
loop_
_entity.id
_entity.type
_entity.pdbx_description
1 polymer ?
#
loop_
_entity_poly.entity_id
_entity_poly.type
_entity_poly.pdbx_seq_one_letter_code
_entity_poly.pdbx_strand_id
1 'polypeptide(L)' 'MTEEEFKTKARYLVEKYIKDSSLSHELKKVIDEQGSSAAKSILHKLRIYGDGVETEDSSVIKEIAFNFA' A
#
# COMPACT_ATOMS: atom_id res chain seq x y z
N MET A 1 13.01 -0.76 6.71
CA MET A 1 11.95 -1.74 6.43
C MET A 1 12.49 -2.76 5.45
N THR A 2 12.22 -4.05 5.66
CA THR A 2 12.57 -5.11 4.70
C THR A 2 11.53 -5.22 3.59
N GLU A 3 11.83 -5.96 2.52
CA GLU A 3 10.86 -6.18 1.43
C GLU A 3 9.64 -6.98 1.88
N GLU A 4 9.81 -7.98 2.75
CA GLU A 4 8.67 -8.74 3.29
C GLU A 4 7.78 -7.88 4.19
N GLU A 5 8.37 -6.99 5.00
CA GLU A 5 7.64 -6.02 5.80
C GLU A 5 6.84 -5.06 4.91
N PHE A 6 7.46 -4.56 3.83
CA PHE A 6 6.77 -3.73 2.84
C PHE A 6 5.57 -4.48 2.24
N LYS A 7 5.78 -5.70 1.72
CA LYS A 7 4.71 -6.48 1.08
C LYS A 7 3.54 -6.69 2.04
N THR A 8 3.83 -7.03 3.29
CA THR A 8 2.82 -7.24 4.33
C THR A 8 2.04 -5.96 4.62
N LYS A 9 2.73 -4.84 4.90
CA LYS A 9 2.12 -3.56 5.23
C LYS A 9 1.33 -2.98 4.05
N ALA A 10 1.87 -3.05 2.84
CA ALA A 10 1.22 -2.56 1.64
C ALA A 10 -0.06 -3.35 1.31
N ARG A 11 -0.03 -4.70 1.39
CA ARG A 11 -1.23 -5.53 1.17
C ARG A 11 -2.32 -5.22 2.19
N TYR A 12 -1.95 -5.06 3.46
CA TYR A 12 -2.88 -4.68 4.53
C TYR A 12 -3.58 -3.36 4.22
N LEU A 13 -2.83 -2.32 3.85
CA LEU A 13 -3.39 -1.02 3.49
C LEU A 13 -4.33 -1.11 2.28
N VAL A 14 -3.91 -1.84 1.24
CA VAL A 14 -4.72 -2.03 0.04
C VAL A 14 -6.02 -2.77 0.35
N GLU A 15 -5.99 -3.81 1.18
CA GLU A 15 -7.18 -4.56 1.56
C GLU A 15 -8.15 -3.73 2.41
N LYS A 16 -7.63 -2.93 3.33
CA LYS A 16 -8.45 -2.14 4.26
C LYS A 16 -9.12 -0.95 3.55
N TYR A 17 -8.35 -0.24 2.71
CA TYR A 17 -8.74 1.07 2.20
C TYR A 17 -9.23 1.09 0.76
N ILE A 18 -8.86 0.11 -0.07
CA ILE A 18 -9.32 0.03 -1.46
C ILE A 18 -10.57 -0.84 -1.51
N LYS A 19 -11.75 -0.21 -1.62
CA LYS A 19 -13.06 -0.91 -1.66
C LYS A 19 -13.35 -1.59 -3.00
N ASP A 20 -12.77 -1.08 -4.08
CA ASP A 20 -12.88 -1.71 -5.40
C ASP A 20 -12.09 -3.02 -5.41
N SER A 21 -12.79 -4.15 -5.56
CA SER A 21 -12.20 -5.48 -5.47
C SER A 21 -11.23 -5.79 -6.62
N SER A 22 -11.49 -5.25 -7.82
CA SER A 22 -10.63 -5.44 -8.98
C SER A 22 -9.31 -4.70 -8.79
N LEU A 23 -9.38 -3.42 -8.38
CA LEU A 23 -8.23 -2.60 -8.11
C LEU A 23 -7.43 -3.14 -6.91
N SER A 24 -8.10 -3.58 -5.85
CA SER A 24 -7.44 -4.19 -4.69
C SER A 24 -6.62 -5.42 -5.10
N HIS A 25 -7.20 -6.31 -5.92
CA HIS A 25 -6.49 -7.49 -6.44
C HIS A 25 -5.30 -7.09 -7.33
N GLU A 26 -5.49 -6.16 -8.27
CA GLU A 26 -4.42 -5.68 -9.14
C GLU A 26 -3.24 -5.13 -8.33
N LEU A 27 -3.51 -4.30 -7.31
CA LEU A 27 -2.48 -3.71 -6.46
C LEU A 27 -1.75 -4.76 -5.61
N LYS A 28 -2.45 -5.77 -5.09
CA LYS A 28 -1.81 -6.90 -4.39
C LYS A 28 -0.88 -7.68 -5.31
N LYS A 29 -1.29 -7.92 -6.56
CA LYS A 29 -0.44 -8.58 -7.56
C LYS A 29 0.82 -7.75 -7.87
N VAL A 30 0.66 -6.43 -8.03
CA VAL A 30 1.79 -5.51 -8.24
C VAL A 30 2.76 -5.52 -7.06
N ILE A 31 2.26 -5.54 -5.82
CA ILE A 31 3.08 -5.66 -4.60
C ILE A 31 3.91 -6.96 -4.63
N ASP A 32 3.31 -8.05 -5.10
CA ASP A 32 3.94 -9.37 -5.09
C ASP A 32 5.04 -9.48 -6.14
N GLU A 33 4.77 -8.98 -7.34
CA GLU A 33 5.67 -9.03 -8.49
C GLU A 33 6.81 -8.02 -8.40
N GLN A 34 6.53 -6.79 -7.95
CA GLN A 34 7.49 -5.68 -7.99
C GLN A 34 8.11 -5.35 -6.63
N GLY A 35 7.52 -5.87 -5.54
CA GLY A 35 8.00 -5.59 -4.19
C GLY A 35 8.05 -4.10 -3.90
N SER A 36 9.07 -3.67 -3.17
CA SER A 36 9.26 -2.29 -2.72
C SER A 36 9.29 -1.25 -3.85
N SER A 37 9.63 -1.66 -5.09
CA SER A 37 9.61 -0.78 -6.27
C SER A 37 8.21 -0.23 -6.58
N ALA A 38 7.14 -0.93 -6.15
CA ALA A 38 5.77 -0.49 -6.34
C ALA A 38 5.32 0.58 -5.32
N ALA A 39 6.10 0.87 -4.28
CA ALA A 39 5.69 1.70 -3.14
C ALA A 39 5.04 3.02 -3.55
N LYS A 40 5.68 3.77 -4.46
CA LYS A 40 5.17 5.05 -4.96
C LYS A 40 3.81 4.91 -5.67
N SER A 41 3.64 3.87 -6.47
CA SER A 41 2.37 3.58 -7.16
C SER A 41 1.27 3.23 -6.16
N ILE A 42 1.56 2.36 -5.20
CA ILE A 42 0.61 1.95 -4.15
C ILE A 42 0.16 3.14 -3.31
N LEU A 43 1.09 3.98 -2.85
CA LEU A 43 0.78 5.18 -2.07
C LEU A 43 -0.08 6.17 -2.88
N HIS A 44 0.22 6.34 -4.16
CA HIS A 44 -0.59 7.18 -5.03
C HIS A 44 -2.02 6.65 -5.18
N LYS A 45 -2.19 5.33 -5.36
CA LYS A 45 -3.50 4.68 -5.46
C LYS A 45 -4.27 4.75 -4.13
N LEU A 46 -3.61 4.52 -3.00
CA LEU A 46 -4.21 4.71 -1.67
C LEU A 46 -4.66 6.16 -1.45
N ARG A 47 -3.94 7.16 -1.96
CA ARG A 47 -4.36 8.56 -1.84
C ARG A 47 -5.61 8.89 -2.67
N ILE A 48 -5.76 8.28 -3.85
CA ILE A 48 -6.88 8.57 -4.75
C ILE A 48 -8.12 7.75 -4.39
N TYR A 49 -7.93 6.48 -4.07
CA TYR A 49 -9.01 5.50 -3.93
C TYR A 49 -9.18 4.98 -2.51
N GLY A 50 -8.25 5.29 -1.60
CA GLY A 50 -8.33 4.90 -0.21
C GLY A 50 -9.42 5.68 0.51
N ASP A 51 -10.37 4.96 1.08
CA ASP A 51 -11.51 5.57 1.79
C ASP A 51 -11.24 5.66 3.29
N GLY A 52 -11.27 6.88 3.85
CA GLY A 52 -11.22 7.10 5.30
C GLY A 52 -9.95 6.57 5.98
N VAL A 53 -8.76 6.91 5.48
CA VAL A 53 -7.48 6.50 6.09
C VAL A 53 -7.42 6.90 7.57
N GLU A 54 -7.30 5.91 8.44
CA GLU A 54 -7.26 6.11 9.88
C GLU A 54 -5.90 6.64 10.35
N THR A 55 -5.91 7.33 11.49
CA THR A 55 -4.70 7.95 12.07
C THR A 55 -3.62 6.92 12.44
N GLU A 56 -4.02 5.72 12.84
CA GLU A 56 -3.10 4.62 13.18
C GLU A 56 -2.30 4.15 11.95
N ASP A 57 -2.98 3.98 10.81
CA ASP A 57 -2.39 3.49 9.57
C ASP A 57 -1.64 4.58 8.80
N SER A 58 -1.87 5.85 9.15
CA SER A 58 -1.07 6.96 8.64
C SER A 58 0.42 6.82 9.00
N SER A 59 0.74 6.19 10.14
CA SER A 59 2.14 5.91 10.52
C SER A 59 2.76 4.87 9.58
N VAL A 60 2.01 3.84 9.19
CA VAL A 60 2.45 2.82 8.23
C VAL A 60 2.68 3.43 6.85
N ILE A 61 1.76 4.27 6.39
CA ILE A 61 1.88 5.01 5.13
C ILE A 61 3.13 5.89 5.12
N LYS A 62 3.38 6.64 6.20
CA LYS A 62 4.58 7.47 6.35
C LYS A 62 5.86 6.64 6.36
N GLU A 63 5.85 5.49 7.02
CA GLU A 63 6.99 4.59 7.08
C GLU A 63 7.33 4.04 5.69
N ILE A 64 6.33 3.60 4.92
CA ILE A 64 6.52 3.16 3.53
C ILE A 64 7.06 4.32 2.69
N ALA A 65 6.49 5.51 2.81
CA ALA A 65 6.93 6.68 2.06
C ALA A 65 8.39 7.06 2.38
N PHE A 66 8.78 7.02 3.65
CA PHE A 66 10.13 7.35 4.08
C PHE A 66 11.17 6.33 3.60
N ASN A 67 10.82 5.04 3.55
CA ASN A 67 11.76 3.99 3.16
C ASN A 67 11.86 3.80 1.64
N PHE A 68 10.81 4.12 0.87
CA PHE A 68 10.70 3.66 -0.53
C PHE A 68 10.04 4.63 -1.53
N ALA A 69 9.64 5.85 -1.15
CA ALA A 69 8.94 6.79 -2.06
C ALA A 69 9.79 7.97 -2.57
#